data_AF-A0A136P1K2-F1
#
_entry.id   AF-A0A136P1K2-F1
#
_cell.length_a   1.000
_cell.length_b   1.000
_cell.length_c   1.000
_cell.angle_alpha   90.00
_cell.angle_beta   90.00
_cell.angle_gamma   90.00
#
_symmetry.space_group_name_H-M   'P 1'
#
loop_
_entity.id
_entity.type
_entity.pdbx_description
1 polymer ?
#
loop_
_entity_poly.entity_id
_entity_poly.type
_entity_poly.pdbx_seq_one_letter_code
_entity_poly.pdbx_strand_id
1 'polypeptide(L)'
;MKLISQQGREDLAIVYVARSEGGNLVEFVESLHPPKPREEKWILTISTLYGCPVNCTICDAGPFYLGRISKEGMFWQLDKMISGKYPDEHIPVKQLKVHFTRMGEPTFNMAVLDVIKEFDWYWKAPGFMPSISTIAPRGSEKFLDELISLKNEKFMNGRFQLQFSIHTTDSKKT
;
A
#
# COMPACT_ATOMS: atom_id res chain seq x y z
N MET A 1 10.32 -13.36 0.24
CA MET A 1 10.13 -12.87 -1.15
C MET A 1 11.49 -12.54 -1.77
N LYS A 2 11.62 -12.57 -3.10
CA LYS A 2 12.86 -12.29 -3.83
C LYS A 2 12.62 -11.20 -4.87
N LEU A 3 13.45 -10.15 -4.86
CA LEU A 3 13.42 -9.11 -5.89
C LEU A 3 13.85 -9.70 -7.24
N ILE A 4 13.07 -9.41 -8.29
CA ILE A 4 13.30 -9.88 -9.66
C ILE A 4 13.85 -8.75 -10.53
N SER A 5 13.26 -7.56 -10.44
CA SER A 5 13.69 -6.40 -11.18
C SER A 5 13.31 -5.11 -10.46
N GLN A 6 14.06 -4.06 -10.78
CA GLN A 6 13.81 -2.70 -10.34
C GLN A 6 14.08 -1.77 -11.53
N GLN A 7 13.17 -0.85 -11.82
CA GLN A 7 13.30 0.08 -12.94
C GLN A 7 12.65 1.42 -12.61
N GLY A 8 13.27 2.52 -13.06
CA GLY A 8 12.69 3.85 -12.91
C GLY A 8 13.76 4.92 -12.70
N ARG A 9 13.34 6.04 -12.13
CA ARG A 9 14.18 7.19 -11.81
C ARG A 9 14.02 7.58 -10.35
N GLU A 10 15.13 7.74 -9.65
CA GLU A 10 15.20 8.15 -8.24
C GLU A 10 14.52 9.49 -7.94
N ASP A 11 14.48 10.41 -8.91
CA ASP A 11 13.87 11.72 -8.78
C ASP A 11 12.38 11.76 -9.13
N LEU A 12 11.79 10.62 -9.51
CA LEU A 12 10.39 10.52 -9.91
C LEU A 12 9.70 9.30 -9.29
N ALA A 13 10.04 8.10 -9.76
CA ALA A 13 9.45 6.86 -9.30
C ALA A 13 10.32 5.66 -9.68
N ILE A 14 10.35 4.66 -8.81
CA ILE A 14 11.00 3.38 -9.04
C ILE A 14 9.97 2.29 -8.81
N VAL A 15 9.82 1.42 -9.81
CA VAL A 15 8.97 0.24 -9.79
C VAL A 15 9.82 -0.97 -9.45
N TYR A 16 9.31 -1.80 -8.56
CA TYR A 16 9.92 -3.03 -8.10
C TYR A 16 9.00 -4.20 -8.45
N VAL A 17 9.58 -5.28 -8.96
CA VAL A 17 8.88 -6.55 -9.17
C VAL A 17 9.56 -7.61 -8.31
N ALA A 18 8.78 -8.31 -7.50
CA ALA A 18 9.26 -9.40 -6.66
C ALA A 18 8.45 -10.67 -6.86
N ARG A 19 9.06 -11.81 -6.52
CA ARG A 19 8.44 -13.13 -6.52
C ARG A 19 8.31 -13.65 -5.09
N SER A 20 7.14 -14.15 -4.74
CA SER A 20 6.91 -14.85 -3.48
C SER A 20 7.52 -16.25 -3.49
N GLU A 21 7.57 -16.91 -2.33
CA GLU A 21 8.05 -18.29 -2.23
C GLU A 21 7.14 -19.26 -3.01
N GLY A 22 5.82 -18.99 -3.04
CA GLY A 22 4.84 -19.71 -3.85
C GLY A 22 4.90 -19.39 -5.35
N GLY A 23 5.84 -18.57 -5.81
CA GLY A 23 6.04 -18.24 -7.22
C GLY A 23 5.18 -17.08 -7.75
N ASN A 24 4.27 -16.53 -6.94
CA ASN A 24 3.43 -15.40 -7.34
C ASN A 24 4.26 -14.13 -7.51
N LEU A 25 3.96 -13.34 -8.54
CA LEU A 25 4.58 -12.04 -8.76
C LEU A 25 3.80 -10.93 -8.07
N VAL A 26 4.53 -9.90 -7.64
CA VAL A 26 3.95 -8.68 -7.11
C VAL A 26 4.74 -7.48 -7.61
N GLU A 27 4.04 -6.38 -7.84
CA GLU A 27 4.63 -5.07 -8.13
C GLU A 27 4.41 -4.11 -6.95
N PHE A 28 5.38 -3.25 -6.69
CA PHE A 28 5.28 -2.17 -5.70
C PHE A 28 6.18 -1.02 -6.14
N VAL A 29 5.89 0.19 -5.67
CA VAL A 29 6.46 1.41 -6.24
C VAL A 29 6.81 2.39 -5.13
N GLU A 30 8.00 2.97 -5.19
CA GLU A 30 8.27 4.21 -4.49
C GLU A 30 8.19 5.39 -5.46
N SER A 31 7.67 6.52 -5.00
CA SER A 31 7.57 7.72 -5.83
C SER A 31 7.71 9.00 -5.02
N LEU A 32 8.23 10.03 -5.70
CA LEU A 32 8.24 11.40 -5.23
C LEU A 32 7.06 12.16 -5.83
N HIS A 33 6.79 13.33 -5.27
CA HIS A 33 5.77 14.23 -5.80
C HIS A 33 6.39 15.59 -6.14
N PRO A 34 7.09 15.70 -7.28
CA PRO A 34 7.71 16.95 -7.69
C PRO A 34 6.72 18.12 -7.67
N PRO A 35 7.14 19.32 -7.24
CA PRO A 35 8.52 19.70 -6.89
C PRO A 35 8.93 19.35 -5.46
N LYS A 36 8.12 18.62 -4.68
CA LYS A 36 8.47 18.28 -3.29
C LYS A 36 9.58 17.23 -3.26
N PRO A 37 10.68 17.46 -2.52
CA PRO A 37 11.71 16.45 -2.33
C PRO A 37 11.24 15.36 -1.36
N ARG A 38 12.03 14.27 -1.26
CA ARG A 38 11.68 13.08 -0.47
C ARG A 38 11.43 13.40 1.00
N GLU A 39 12.20 14.31 1.58
CA GLU A 39 12.14 14.73 2.97
C GLU A 39 10.80 15.41 3.30
N GLU A 40 10.18 16.06 2.31
CA GLU A 40 8.86 16.67 2.44
C GLU A 40 7.75 15.65 2.23
N LYS A 41 7.86 14.81 1.19
CA LYS A 41 6.85 13.81 0.85
C LYS A 41 7.45 12.63 0.08
N TRP A 42 7.23 11.44 0.61
CA TRP A 42 7.60 10.19 -0.04
C TRP A 42 6.40 9.25 -0.07
N ILE A 43 6.11 8.66 -1.22
CA ILE A 43 4.95 7.80 -1.43
C ILE A 43 5.43 6.39 -1.71
N LEU A 44 5.03 5.46 -0.86
CA LEU A 44 5.27 4.03 -1.00
C LEU A 44 3.94 3.35 -1.35
N THR A 45 3.81 2.83 -2.56
CA THR A 45 2.61 2.12 -3.00
C THR A 45 2.90 0.63 -3.03
N ILE A 46 2.28 -0.11 -2.12
CA ILE A 46 2.45 -1.56 -1.98
C ILE A 46 1.20 -2.30 -2.45
N SER A 47 1.41 -3.58 -2.75
CA SER A 47 0.34 -4.51 -3.11
C SER A 47 -0.15 -5.28 -1.88
N THR A 48 -1.44 -5.58 -1.88
CA THR A 48 -2.13 -6.27 -0.79
C THR A 48 -2.59 -7.67 -1.17
N LEU A 49 -2.75 -7.95 -2.47
CA LEU A 49 -3.11 -9.26 -3.01
C LEU A 49 -2.17 -9.63 -4.16
N TYR A 50 -2.08 -10.92 -4.47
CA TYR A 50 -1.48 -11.40 -5.71
C TYR A 50 -2.55 -11.37 -6.82
N GLY A 51 -2.55 -10.27 -7.59
CA GLY A 51 -3.62 -9.96 -8.54
C GLY A 51 -4.86 -9.37 -7.86
N CYS A 52 -6.04 -9.46 -8.46
CA CYS A 52 -7.27 -8.94 -7.84
C CYS A 52 -8.54 -9.65 -8.37
N PRO A 53 -9.44 -10.15 -7.50
CA PRO A 53 -10.65 -10.83 -7.93
C PRO A 53 -11.75 -9.88 -8.45
N VAL A 54 -11.57 -8.56 -8.29
CA VAL A 54 -12.58 -7.55 -8.68
C VAL A 54 -12.64 -7.37 -10.20
N ASN A 55 -11.51 -7.52 -10.89
CA ASN A 55 -11.41 -7.41 -12.36
C ASN A 55 -11.98 -6.09 -12.93
N CYS A 56 -11.69 -4.95 -12.30
CA CYS A 56 -12.07 -3.63 -12.84
C CYS A 56 -11.47 -3.43 -14.24
N THR A 57 -12.27 -2.98 -15.21
CA THR A 57 -11.89 -2.87 -16.63
C THR A 57 -10.74 -1.90 -16.91
N ILE A 58 -10.55 -0.90 -16.05
CA ILE A 58 -9.47 0.10 -16.14
C ILE A 58 -8.19 -0.32 -15.40
N CYS A 59 -8.21 -1.45 -14.69
CA CYS A 59 -7.14 -1.84 -13.78
C CYS A 59 -6.15 -2.80 -14.44
N ASP A 60 -4.87 -2.61 -14.14
CA ASP A 60 -3.75 -3.39 -14.64
C ASP A 60 -3.23 -4.43 -13.64
N ALA A 61 -3.89 -4.61 -12.49
CA ALA A 61 -3.55 -5.64 -11.50
C ALA A 61 -3.70 -7.08 -12.05
N GLY A 62 -4.30 -7.22 -13.23
CA GLY A 62 -4.47 -8.47 -13.95
C GLY A 62 -5.78 -9.19 -13.63
N PRO A 63 -6.23 -10.11 -14.51
CA PRO A 63 -7.52 -10.80 -14.37
C PRO A 63 -7.50 -11.97 -13.38
N PHE A 64 -6.34 -12.25 -12.78
CA PHE A 64 -6.12 -13.42 -11.93
C PHE A 64 -6.10 -13.02 -10.45
N TYR A 65 -6.52 -13.93 -9.59
CA TYR A 65 -6.36 -13.82 -8.14
C TYR A 65 -5.68 -15.07 -7.62
N LEU A 66 -4.51 -14.89 -7.00
CA LEU A 66 -3.64 -15.97 -6.53
C LEU A 66 -3.49 -15.98 -4.99
N GLY A 67 -4.36 -15.23 -4.30
CA GLY A 67 -4.41 -15.16 -2.85
C GLY A 67 -3.97 -13.82 -2.26
N ARG A 68 -3.96 -13.77 -0.93
CA ARG A 68 -3.57 -12.61 -0.12
C ARG A 68 -2.06 -12.55 0.04
N ILE A 69 -1.51 -11.34 0.07
CA ILE A 69 -0.13 -11.13 0.52
C ILE A 69 -0.13 -11.14 2.06
N SER A 70 0.80 -11.87 2.66
CA SER A 70 0.91 -11.91 4.13
C SER A 70 1.37 -10.57 4.69
N LYS A 71 1.19 -10.37 6.00
CA LYS A 71 1.70 -9.21 6.73
C LYS A 71 3.20 -9.04 6.49
N GLU A 72 3.96 -10.11 6.62
CA GLU A 72 5.43 -10.15 6.42
C GLU A 72 5.79 -9.82 4.98
N GLY A 73 4.98 -10.26 4.00
CA GLY A 73 5.17 -9.90 2.59
C GLY A 73 4.95 -8.42 2.31
N MET A 74 3.99 -7.79 2.99
CA MET A 74 3.78 -6.33 2.90
C MET A 74 4.90 -5.55 3.60
N PHE A 75 5.34 -5.98 4.78
CA PHE A 75 6.52 -5.41 5.44
C PHE A 75 7.79 -5.57 4.60
N TRP A 76 7.97 -6.71 3.93
CA TRP A 76 9.09 -6.92 3.03
C TRP A 76 9.10 -5.94 1.85
N GLN A 77 7.93 -5.63 1.26
CA GLN A 77 7.83 -4.61 0.20
C GLN A 77 8.27 -3.24 0.71
N LEU A 78 7.82 -2.85 1.91
CA LEU A 78 8.19 -1.59 2.55
C LEU A 78 9.70 -1.54 2.86
N ASP A 79 10.23 -2.58 3.52
CA ASP A 79 11.64 -2.71 3.86
C ASP A 79 12.55 -2.54 2.62
N LYS A 80 12.17 -3.13 1.48
CA LYS A 80 12.96 -3.03 0.26
C LYS A 80 13.09 -1.61 -0.26
N MET A 81 12.07 -0.77 -0.08
CA MET A 81 12.12 0.64 -0.45
C MET A 81 12.80 1.49 0.64
N ILE A 82 12.61 1.15 1.91
CA ILE A 82 13.07 1.92 3.07
C ILE A 82 14.56 1.72 3.37
N SER A 83 15.01 0.46 3.49
CA SER A 83 16.33 0.11 4.00
C SER A 83 17.49 0.72 3.22
N GLY A 84 17.34 0.91 1.90
CA GLY A 84 18.36 1.54 1.05
C GLY A 84 18.52 3.06 1.27
N LYS A 85 17.51 3.73 1.86
CA LYS A 85 17.51 5.18 2.10
C LYS A 85 17.68 5.53 3.58
N TYR A 86 17.11 4.70 4.46
CA TYR A 86 17.09 4.89 5.90
C TYR A 86 17.50 3.57 6.60
N PRO A 87 18.79 3.20 6.56
CA PRO A 87 19.28 1.93 7.12
C PRO A 87 19.26 1.90 8.66
N ASP A 88 19.10 3.05 9.31
CA ASP A 88 18.99 3.21 10.77
C ASP A 88 17.54 3.14 11.28
N GLU A 89 16.59 2.76 10.41
CA GLU A 89 15.16 2.62 10.69
C GLU A 89 14.48 3.92 11.13
N HIS A 90 15.18 5.06 11.04
CA HIS A 90 14.64 6.37 11.31
C HIS A 90 14.28 7.08 10.00
N ILE A 91 12.99 7.33 9.80
CA ILE A 91 12.46 7.95 8.57
C ILE A 91 11.99 9.38 8.90
N PRO A 92 12.85 10.41 8.75
CA PRO A 92 12.52 11.80 9.10
C PRO A 92 11.60 12.48 8.07
N VAL A 93 11.07 11.75 7.09
CA VAL A 93 10.16 12.28 6.07
C VAL A 93 8.91 12.85 6.73
N LYS A 94 8.57 14.11 6.41
CA LYS A 94 7.42 14.81 7.01
C LYS A 94 6.09 14.17 6.65
N GLN A 95 5.96 13.65 5.44
CA GLN A 95 4.80 12.90 4.96
C GLN A 95 5.24 11.61 4.25
N LEU A 96 5.42 10.55 5.02
CA LEU A 96 5.66 9.20 4.51
C LEU A 96 4.31 8.54 4.24
N LYS A 97 3.84 8.61 3.00
CA LYS A 97 2.52 8.12 2.63
C LYS A 97 2.60 6.69 2.12
N VAL A 98 1.97 5.75 2.82
CA VAL A 98 1.91 4.33 2.39
C VAL A 98 0.55 4.03 1.78
N HIS A 99 0.51 3.77 0.48
CA HIS A 99 -0.70 3.41 -0.26
C HIS A 99 -0.81 1.89 -0.37
N PHE A 100 -1.95 1.35 0.07
CA PHE A 100 -2.28 -0.06 -0.05
C PHE A 100 -3.11 -0.31 -1.32
N THR A 101 -2.56 0.07 -2.49
CA THR A 101 -3.37 0.23 -3.71
C THR A 101 -2.67 -0.21 -4.99
N ARG A 102 -1.51 -0.88 -4.93
CA ARG A 102 -0.82 -1.25 -6.16
C ARG A 102 -1.51 -2.41 -6.87
N MET A 103 -1.46 -3.61 -6.29
CA MET A 103 -2.23 -4.77 -6.74
C MET A 103 -3.15 -5.24 -5.61
N GLY A 104 -4.43 -5.39 -5.94
CA GLY A 104 -5.45 -5.91 -5.03
C GLY A 104 -6.33 -4.86 -4.38
N GLU A 105 -7.54 -5.29 -4.01
CA GLU A 105 -8.46 -4.53 -3.17
C GLU A 105 -8.06 -4.71 -1.69
N PRO A 106 -7.58 -3.65 -1.00
CA PRO A 106 -7.04 -3.77 0.35
C PRO A 106 -8.04 -4.31 1.36
N THR A 107 -9.33 -4.00 1.21
CA THR A 107 -10.37 -4.45 2.15
C THR A 107 -10.61 -5.97 2.12
N PHE A 108 -10.12 -6.67 1.11
CA PHE A 108 -10.13 -8.13 1.08
C PHE A 108 -8.98 -8.77 1.87
N ASN A 109 -8.09 -8.00 2.49
CA ASN A 109 -6.96 -8.50 3.25
C ASN A 109 -6.82 -7.82 4.62
N MET A 110 -7.30 -8.47 5.68
CA MET A 110 -7.20 -7.98 7.06
C MET A 110 -5.75 -7.69 7.51
N ALA A 111 -4.75 -8.36 6.94
CA ALA A 111 -3.35 -8.12 7.27
C ALA A 111 -2.89 -6.68 6.95
N VAL A 112 -3.63 -5.94 6.12
CA VAL A 112 -3.40 -4.50 5.90
C VAL A 112 -3.55 -3.72 7.21
N LEU A 113 -4.55 -4.06 8.04
CA LEU A 113 -4.74 -3.42 9.35
C LEU A 113 -3.59 -3.76 10.29
N ASP A 114 -3.10 -5.00 10.26
CA ASP A 114 -1.94 -5.41 11.05
C ASP A 114 -0.68 -4.63 10.65
N VAL A 115 -0.43 -4.45 9.34
CA VAL A 115 0.71 -3.64 8.87
C VAL A 115 0.60 -2.20 9.38
N ILE A 116 -0.58 -1.59 9.31
CA ILE A 116 -0.79 -0.22 9.80
C ILE A 116 -0.58 -0.16 11.32
N LYS A 117 -1.10 -1.14 12.06
CA LYS A 117 -1.01 -1.19 13.52
C LYS A 117 0.41 -1.41 14.00
N GLU A 118 1.17 -2.25 13.32
CA GLU A 118 2.51 -2.69 13.70
C GLU A 118 3.63 -1.88 13.04
N PHE A 119 3.31 -0.90 12.17
CA PHE A 119 4.31 -0.11 11.43
C PHE A 119 5.41 0.48 12.34
N ASP A 120 5.01 1.07 13.46
CA ASP A 120 5.93 1.72 14.42
C ASP A 120 6.83 0.73 15.18
N TRP A 121 6.58 -0.58 15.06
CA TRP A 121 7.47 -1.61 15.62
C TRP A 121 8.73 -1.81 14.77
N TYR A 122 8.66 -1.46 13.48
CA TYR A 122 9.76 -1.63 12.53
C TYR A 122 10.47 -0.33 12.20
N TRP A 123 9.75 0.80 12.18
CA TRP A 123 10.34 2.08 11.78
C TRP A 123 9.88 3.23 12.65
N LYS A 124 10.84 4.11 13.00
CA LYS A 124 10.53 5.40 13.62
C LYS A 124 10.26 6.43 12.53
N ALA A 125 9.01 6.53 12.11
CA ALA A 125 8.57 7.46 11.06
C ALA A 125 7.46 8.40 11.53
N PRO A 126 7.80 9.56 12.12
CA PRO A 126 6.80 10.52 12.60
C PRO A 126 5.80 10.94 11.51
N GLY A 127 6.24 11.03 10.25
CA GLY A 127 5.40 11.39 9.12
C GLY A 127 4.57 10.25 8.52
N PHE A 128 4.51 9.07 9.14
CA PHE A 128 3.75 7.93 8.64
C PHE A 128 2.27 8.31 8.42
N MET A 129 1.78 8.01 7.23
CA MET A 129 0.42 8.29 6.78
C MET A 129 -0.10 7.13 5.93
N PRO A 130 -0.83 6.17 6.50
CA PRO A 130 -1.47 5.11 5.72
C PRO A 130 -2.59 5.68 4.84
N SER A 131 -2.73 5.10 3.66
CA SER A 131 -3.70 5.50 2.64
C SER A 131 -4.38 4.26 2.06
N ILE A 132 -5.67 4.12 2.36
CA ILE A 132 -6.53 3.05 1.83
C ILE A 132 -7.32 3.61 0.64
N SER A 133 -7.30 2.92 -0.50
CA SER A 133 -8.22 3.17 -1.61
C SER A 133 -9.02 1.90 -1.86
N THR A 134 -10.34 1.98 -1.80
CA THR A 134 -11.21 0.81 -1.87
C THR A 134 -12.40 1.06 -2.78
N ILE A 135 -12.86 0.02 -3.47
CA ILE A 135 -14.18 0.01 -4.13
C ILE A 135 -15.34 -0.29 -3.17
N ALA A 136 -15.05 -0.47 -1.87
CA ALA A 136 -16.01 -0.86 -0.83
C ALA A 136 -16.84 -2.11 -1.24
N PRO A 137 -16.17 -3.25 -1.52
CA PRO A 137 -16.86 -4.42 -2.00
C PRO A 137 -17.76 -5.00 -0.88
N ARG A 138 -18.86 -5.66 -1.26
CA ARG A 138 -19.70 -6.38 -0.30
C ARG A 138 -18.85 -7.38 0.50
N GLY A 139 -19.04 -7.43 1.82
CA GLY A 139 -18.24 -8.28 2.70
C GLY A 139 -17.03 -7.57 3.33
N SER A 140 -16.76 -6.30 2.99
CA SER A 140 -15.69 -5.51 3.60
C SER A 140 -16.07 -4.82 4.92
N GLU A 141 -17.28 -5.02 5.43
CA GLU A 141 -17.82 -4.28 6.58
C GLU A 141 -16.94 -4.44 7.81
N LYS A 142 -16.55 -5.69 8.12
CA LYS A 142 -15.63 -5.99 9.23
C LYS A 142 -14.30 -5.23 9.10
N PHE A 143 -13.73 -5.20 7.90
CA PHE A 143 -12.48 -4.47 7.66
C PHE A 143 -12.66 -2.97 7.94
N LEU A 144 -13.75 -2.39 7.46
CA LEU A 144 -14.03 -0.96 7.61
C LEU A 144 -14.31 -0.58 9.07
N ASP A 145 -15.03 -1.42 9.81
CA ASP A 145 -15.29 -1.21 11.25
C ASP A 145 -13.99 -1.24 12.07
N GLU A 146 -13.11 -2.21 11.78
CA GLU A 146 -11.80 -2.28 12.42
C GLU A 146 -10.89 -1.13 11.99
N LEU A 147 -10.98 -0.69 10.72
CA LEU A 147 -10.23 0.48 10.22
C LEU A 147 -10.64 1.77 10.93
N ILE A 148 -11.93 1.96 11.18
CA ILE A 148 -12.45 3.10 11.95
C ILE A 148 -11.84 3.08 13.36
N SER A 149 -11.87 1.92 14.02
CA SER A 149 -11.30 1.75 15.37
C SER A 149 -9.81 2.08 15.38
N LEU A 150 -9.04 1.52 14.44
CA LEU A 150 -7.60 1.76 14.31
C LEU A 150 -7.28 3.23 14.01
N LYS A 151 -8.05 3.87 13.11
CA LYS A 151 -7.91 5.29 12.79
C LYS A 151 -8.17 6.17 14.01
N ASN A 152 -9.17 5.84 14.82
CA ASN A 152 -9.51 6.58 16.03
C ASN A 152 -8.55 6.28 17.19
N GLU A 153 -7.83 5.17 17.18
CA GLU A 153 -6.81 4.89 18.20
C GLU A 153 -5.49 5.61 17.87
N LYS A 154 -5.01 5.51 16.62
CA LYS A 154 -3.63 5.90 16.26
C LYS A 154 -3.53 7.19 15.45
N PHE A 155 -4.60 7.61 14.77
CA PHE A 155 -4.57 8.69 13.78
C PHE A 155 -5.65 9.77 14.03
N MET A 156 -6.03 9.99 15.30
CA MET A 156 -7.01 11.05 15.65
C MET A 156 -6.55 12.44 15.21
N ASN A 157 -5.24 12.70 15.27
CA ASN A 157 -4.65 14.00 14.93
C ASN A 157 -4.39 14.17 13.42
N GLY A 158 -5.05 13.36 12.57
CA GLY A 158 -4.86 13.35 11.12
C GLY A 158 -3.83 12.32 10.66
N ARG A 159 -3.21 12.56 9.51
CA ARG A 159 -2.25 11.64 8.85
C ARG A 159 -2.84 10.25 8.55
N PHE A 160 -4.08 10.23 8.12
CA PHE A 160 -4.73 9.05 7.58
C PHE A 160 -5.51 9.44 6.34
N GLN A 161 -5.53 8.59 5.30
CA GLN A 161 -6.31 8.84 4.10
C GLN A 161 -7.19 7.64 3.74
N LEU A 162 -8.46 7.92 3.46
CA LEU A 162 -9.39 6.99 2.83
C LEU A 162 -9.83 7.56 1.48
N GLN A 163 -9.87 6.72 0.46
CA GLN A 163 -10.35 7.03 -0.88
C GLN A 163 -11.32 5.95 -1.35
N PHE A 164 -12.33 6.37 -2.11
CA PHE A 164 -13.26 5.46 -2.77
C PHE A 164 -13.02 5.46 -4.29
N SER A 165 -12.87 4.27 -4.83
CA SER A 165 -12.67 3.99 -6.24
C SER A 165 -14.04 3.87 -6.95
N ILE A 166 -14.76 4.99 -7.07
CA ILE A 166 -16.16 5.01 -7.57
C ILE A 166 -16.23 4.86 -9.10
N HIS A 167 -15.34 5.51 -9.84
CA HIS A 167 -15.12 5.41 -11.30
C HIS A 167 -16.30 5.67 -12.26
N THR A 168 -17.55 5.83 -11.79
CA THR A 168 -18.72 6.20 -12.58
C THR A 168 -19.79 6.87 -11.70
N THR A 169 -20.58 7.78 -12.28
CA THR A 169 -21.77 8.35 -11.63
C THR A 169 -23.08 7.66 -12.05
N ASP A 170 -23.00 6.71 -13.00
CA ASP A 170 -24.14 5.93 -13.49
C ASP A 170 -24.26 4.62 -12.71
N SER A 171 -25.35 4.46 -11.96
CA SER A 171 -25.62 3.29 -11.12
C SER A 171 -25.87 2.00 -11.89
N LYS A 172 -26.08 2.08 -13.22
CA LYS A 172 -26.26 0.92 -14.10
C LYS A 172 -24.94 0.42 -14.70
N LYS A 173 -23.86 1.20 -14.58
CA LYS A 173 -22.53 0.78 -15.00
C LYS A 173 -21.81 0.14 -13.82
N THR A 174 -21.30 -1.06 -14.06
CA THR A 174 -20.45 -1.83 -13.13
C THR A 174 -19.06 -1.95 -13.72
#